data_AF-A0A1M7P292-F1
#
_entry.id   AF-A0A1M7P292-F1
#
_cell.length_a   1.000
_cell.length_b   1.000
_cell.length_c   1.000
_cell.angle_alpha   90.00
_cell.angle_beta   90.00
_cell.angle_gamma   90.00
#
_symmetry.space_group_name_H-M   'P 1'
#
loop_
_entity.id
_entity.type
_entity.pdbx_description
1 polymer ?
#
loop_
_entity_poly.entity_id
_entity_poly.type
_entity_poly.pdbx_seq_one_letter_code
_entity_poly.pdbx_strand_id
1 'polypeptide(L)'
;MRLKTFAFIIIFLLLTACENSLTQEEILDESVNNMTKLDSFAFTLSSEFTDGMDNITTLELEGETRMDPLEASIEVVQDIYEEEQESNTYYVDDMVYYKMGEEVEDLIKVELDETPSQLITAVQVFQSEQDKLEFEEEENEYVYTYTTSVNNTSFLESIYPDYLHSASFERIAMDFEYTDNIELHTAIKIDKETFLINELAIEYTGDYNVLNKDDPPTISEKIQFNFTKHNTIEEINLPEEDIQNAKTFMEFFGLDDVEIDENKLIEERNIEEEIKGNTSGNLMNEGRLATDGTWLYYSVSKKGLFRSKLDGNEREQLSESEVSSINIADDWLFFIDRTKGHLVYRMNKDGSGQRQVSGVYAEYLTVVNGWVYYIPNVNNPTGDTHILRSKTNLTNNDIIVDHSRQLIVANGYLIYKDYGQTLRVIDLLDDELRPDSLFANVEARNYAVSGDWLYYENVEDNYTIYRKNFKSRIEEKLVDQHSDSFNIAGDNVFYRNMDDDGRLYRYNITSDANQKISETAVHKLHVVENYLYFTLLENYEPEWYRMKLDGHYIEEADF
;
A
#
# COMPACT_ATOMS: atom_id res chain seq x y z
N MET A 1 -76.38 -58.10 -22.75
CA MET A 1 -76.07 -57.30 -21.54
C MET A 1 -74.77 -56.56 -21.82
N ARG A 2 -74.81 -55.22 -21.82
CA ARG A 2 -73.75 -54.21 -21.58
C ARG A 2 -72.27 -54.70 -21.53
N LEU A 3 -71.23 -54.00 -21.99
CA LEU A 3 -70.96 -52.67 -22.56
C LEU A 3 -69.47 -52.67 -22.98
N LYS A 4 -69.12 -52.00 -24.09
CA LYS A 4 -67.85 -51.28 -24.38
C LYS A 4 -66.52 -51.73 -23.73
N THR A 5 -65.60 -52.25 -24.54
CA THR A 5 -64.16 -51.87 -24.59
C THR A 5 -63.56 -52.36 -25.91
N PHE A 6 -62.52 -51.71 -26.43
CA PHE A 6 -61.92 -51.84 -27.77
C PHE A 6 -62.51 -50.94 -28.86
N ALA A 7 -62.48 -49.64 -28.60
CA ALA A 7 -62.17 -48.65 -29.62
C ALA A 7 -61.13 -47.70 -29.01
N PHE A 8 -60.28 -47.14 -29.87
CA PHE A 8 -59.21 -46.17 -29.60
C PHE A 8 -57.80 -46.72 -29.34
N ILE A 9 -57.20 -47.22 -30.42
CA ILE A 9 -55.81 -46.84 -30.75
C ILE A 9 -55.92 -45.44 -31.37
N ILE A 10 -55.96 -44.44 -30.47
CA ILE A 10 -55.79 -42.99 -30.71
C ILE A 10 -54.31 -42.81 -31.05
N ILE A 11 -53.97 -42.27 -32.23
CA ILE A 11 -53.65 -40.84 -32.39
C ILE A 11 -52.84 -40.33 -31.19
N PHE A 12 -51.63 -40.85 -31.00
CA PHE A 12 -50.58 -40.16 -30.26
C PHE A 12 -49.30 -40.25 -31.10
N LEU A 13 -49.36 -39.54 -32.24
CA LEU A 13 -48.21 -39.21 -33.09
C LEU A 13 -48.00 -37.69 -33.13
N LEU A 14 -48.54 -36.98 -32.14
CA LEU A 14 -48.37 -35.56 -31.90
C LEU A 14 -48.35 -35.38 -30.38
N LEU A 15 -47.37 -34.59 -29.89
CA LEU A 15 -47.08 -34.23 -28.49
C LEU A 15 -46.19 -35.21 -27.72
N THR A 16 -44.87 -35.11 -27.95
CA THR A 16 -43.90 -34.60 -26.97
C THR A 16 -42.53 -34.54 -27.65
N ALA A 17 -42.29 -33.54 -28.50
CA ALA A 17 -40.97 -32.92 -28.50
C ALA A 17 -40.95 -32.11 -27.20
N CYS A 18 -40.50 -32.72 -26.10
CA CYS A 18 -40.01 -31.94 -24.99
C CYS A 18 -38.72 -31.31 -25.52
N GLU A 19 -38.83 -30.07 -26.00
CA GLU A 19 -37.71 -29.14 -25.91
C GLU A 19 -37.38 -29.08 -24.42
N ASN A 20 -36.31 -29.76 -24.01
CA ASN A 20 -35.72 -29.53 -22.71
C ASN A 20 -35.03 -28.16 -22.81
N SER A 21 -35.79 -27.08 -22.61
CA SER A 21 -35.22 -25.76 -22.36
C SER A 21 -34.41 -25.83 -21.08
N LEU A 22 -33.14 -25.44 -21.12
CA LEU A 22 -32.30 -25.33 -19.93
C LEU A 22 -32.94 -24.34 -18.94
N THR A 23 -32.76 -24.59 -17.66
CA THR A 23 -33.11 -23.64 -16.59
C THR A 23 -32.13 -22.48 -16.54
N GLN A 24 -32.52 -21.36 -15.91
CA GLN A 24 -31.65 -20.19 -15.75
C GLN A 24 -30.32 -20.51 -15.02
N GLU A 25 -30.34 -21.47 -14.08
CA GLU A 25 -29.15 -21.94 -13.36
C GLU A 25 -28.26 -22.78 -14.30
N GLU A 26 -28.85 -23.72 -15.05
CA GLU A 26 -28.11 -24.53 -16.02
C GLU A 26 -27.47 -23.70 -17.14
N ILE A 27 -28.09 -22.57 -17.53
CA ILE A 27 -27.52 -21.63 -18.50
C ILE A 27 -26.27 -20.94 -17.93
N LEU A 28 -26.32 -20.45 -16.69
CA LEU A 28 -25.16 -19.83 -16.04
C LEU A 28 -24.03 -20.84 -15.82
N ASP A 29 -24.34 -22.06 -15.37
CA ASP A 29 -23.38 -23.14 -15.20
C ASP A 29 -22.65 -23.48 -16.51
N GLU A 30 -23.41 -23.61 -17.60
CA GLU A 30 -22.83 -23.86 -18.93
C GLU A 30 -21.99 -22.68 -19.40
N SER A 31 -22.43 -21.44 -19.11
CA SER A 31 -21.68 -20.24 -19.46
C SER A 31 -20.36 -20.15 -18.71
N VAL A 32 -20.33 -20.38 -17.39
CA VAL A 32 -19.08 -20.45 -16.62
C VAL A 32 -18.13 -21.49 -17.21
N ASN A 33 -18.64 -22.68 -17.54
CA ASN A 33 -17.86 -23.77 -18.11
C ASN A 33 -17.29 -23.44 -19.51
N ASN A 34 -18.01 -22.66 -20.32
CA ASN A 34 -17.56 -22.26 -21.65
C ASN A 34 -16.62 -21.05 -21.60
N MET A 35 -16.89 -20.06 -20.75
CA MET A 35 -15.98 -18.92 -20.52
C MET A 35 -14.63 -19.37 -19.96
N THR A 36 -14.61 -20.38 -19.09
CA THR A 36 -13.35 -20.99 -18.57
C THR A 36 -12.52 -21.66 -19.68
N LYS A 37 -13.14 -21.99 -20.82
CA LYS A 37 -12.47 -22.59 -21.98
C LYS A 37 -12.29 -21.57 -23.12
N LEU A 38 -12.55 -20.29 -22.88
CA LEU A 38 -12.35 -19.25 -23.88
C LEU A 38 -10.86 -19.08 -24.10
N ASP A 39 -10.42 -19.36 -25.32
CA ASP A 39 -9.03 -19.33 -25.76
C ASP A 39 -8.67 -17.98 -26.38
N SER A 40 -9.61 -17.39 -27.12
CA SER A 40 -9.41 -16.11 -27.80
C SER A 40 -10.70 -15.33 -27.97
N PHE A 41 -10.63 -14.00 -28.04
CA PHE A 41 -11.77 -13.14 -28.39
C PHE A 41 -11.31 -11.77 -28.89
N ALA A 42 -12.17 -11.11 -29.66
CA ALA A 42 -12.05 -9.70 -29.99
C ALA A 42 -13.06 -8.91 -29.15
N PHE A 43 -12.79 -7.64 -28.89
CA PHE A 43 -13.64 -6.86 -28.02
C PHE A 43 -13.67 -5.37 -28.33
N THR A 44 -14.73 -4.72 -27.85
CA THR A 44 -14.79 -3.27 -27.69
C THR A 44 -15.28 -2.91 -26.30
N LEU A 45 -14.68 -1.91 -25.67
CA LEU A 45 -15.11 -1.36 -24.39
C LEU A 45 -15.29 0.14 -24.53
N SER A 46 -16.48 0.65 -24.20
CA SER A 46 -16.73 2.09 -24.08
C SER A 46 -17.05 2.40 -22.63
N SER A 47 -16.41 3.42 -22.07
CA SER A 47 -16.65 3.94 -20.73
C SER A 47 -16.90 5.45 -20.79
N GLU A 48 -17.91 5.91 -20.07
CA GLU A 48 -18.23 7.32 -19.86
C GLU A 48 -18.30 7.57 -18.35
N PHE A 49 -17.30 8.26 -17.81
CA PHE A 49 -17.25 8.68 -16.42
C PHE A 49 -17.66 10.13 -16.32
N THR A 50 -18.61 10.43 -15.43
CA THR A 50 -18.99 11.79 -15.06
C THR A 50 -18.50 12.06 -13.64
N ASP A 51 -17.61 13.05 -13.50
CA ASP A 51 -17.23 13.53 -12.18
C ASP A 51 -18.36 14.35 -11.56
N GLY A 52 -18.33 14.54 -10.24
CA GLY A 52 -19.40 15.28 -9.58
C GLY A 52 -19.28 16.82 -9.72
N MET A 53 -18.56 17.27 -10.73
CA MET A 53 -18.53 18.64 -11.26
C MET A 53 -19.06 18.70 -12.71
N ASP A 54 -19.72 17.63 -13.19
CA ASP A 54 -20.24 17.46 -14.55
C ASP A 54 -19.16 17.40 -15.65
N ASN A 55 -17.89 17.16 -15.29
CA ASN A 55 -16.86 16.88 -16.30
C ASN A 55 -16.99 15.42 -16.75
N ILE A 56 -16.86 15.19 -18.05
CA ILE A 56 -16.96 13.87 -18.64
C ILE A 56 -15.56 13.43 -19.07
N THR A 57 -15.22 12.18 -18.78
CA THR A 57 -14.05 11.49 -19.30
C THR A 57 -14.53 10.24 -20.02
N THR A 58 -14.07 10.02 -21.25
CA THR A 58 -14.44 8.83 -22.02
C THR A 58 -13.23 7.95 -22.28
N LEU A 59 -13.45 6.64 -22.32
CA LEU A 59 -12.46 5.64 -22.65
C LEU A 59 -13.05 4.65 -23.65
N GLU A 60 -12.42 4.52 -24.80
CA GLU A 60 -12.74 3.54 -25.82
C GLU A 60 -11.55 2.60 -26.00
N LEU A 61 -11.79 1.30 -25.89
CA LEU A 61 -10.81 0.25 -26.15
C LEU A 61 -11.33 -0.64 -27.28
N GLU A 62 -10.47 -0.99 -28.22
CA GLU A 62 -10.73 -2.02 -29.22
C GLU A 62 -9.53 -2.97 -29.29
N GLY A 63 -9.77 -4.27 -29.25
CA GLY A 63 -8.64 -5.20 -29.24
C GLY A 63 -8.97 -6.65 -29.51
N GLU A 64 -7.90 -7.43 -29.64
CA GLU A 64 -7.92 -8.88 -29.78
C GLU A 64 -7.03 -9.50 -28.70
N THR A 65 -7.50 -10.60 -28.10
CA THR A 65 -6.80 -11.31 -27.02
C THR A 65 -6.77 -12.82 -27.31
N ARG A 66 -5.63 -13.45 -27.04
CA ARG A 66 -5.44 -14.90 -26.90
C ARG A 66 -4.89 -15.19 -25.50
N MET A 67 -5.32 -16.29 -24.88
CA MET A 67 -5.17 -16.49 -23.43
C MET A 67 -4.05 -17.45 -23.04
N ASP A 68 -3.60 -18.34 -23.94
CA ASP A 68 -2.50 -19.29 -23.67
C ASP A 68 -1.65 -19.53 -24.95
N PRO A 69 -0.46 -18.91 -25.08
CA PRO A 69 0.10 -17.88 -24.20
C PRO A 69 -0.72 -16.58 -24.25
N LEU A 70 -0.63 -15.76 -23.20
CA LEU A 70 -1.33 -14.47 -23.15
C LEU A 70 -0.74 -13.53 -24.20
N GLU A 71 -1.53 -13.18 -25.20
CA GLU A 71 -1.19 -12.18 -26.20
C GLU A 71 -2.38 -11.25 -26.39
N ALA A 72 -2.15 -9.94 -26.40
CA ALA A 72 -3.21 -9.00 -26.74
C ALA A 72 -2.66 -7.78 -27.48
N SER A 73 -3.49 -7.22 -28.36
CA SER A 73 -3.25 -5.94 -29.04
C SER A 73 -4.49 -5.08 -28.85
N ILE A 74 -4.31 -3.93 -28.20
CA ILE A 74 -5.39 -3.06 -27.76
C ILE A 74 -5.10 -1.65 -28.25
N GLU A 75 -6.05 -1.08 -28.98
CA GLU A 75 -6.13 0.34 -29.30
C GLU A 75 -6.89 1.05 -28.17
N VAL A 76 -6.38 2.19 -27.74
CA VAL A 76 -6.89 2.95 -26.59
C VAL A 76 -7.12 4.38 -27.06
N VAL A 77 -8.35 4.86 -26.95
CA VAL A 77 -8.71 6.26 -27.19
C VAL A 77 -9.34 6.79 -25.91
N GLN A 78 -8.75 7.85 -25.35
CA GLN A 78 -9.24 8.47 -24.13
C GLN A 78 -9.44 9.96 -24.34
N ASP A 79 -10.57 10.51 -23.89
CA ASP A 79 -10.81 11.96 -23.82
C ASP A 79 -10.83 12.36 -22.35
N ILE A 80 -9.85 13.15 -21.94
CA ILE A 80 -9.76 13.72 -20.60
C ILE A 80 -9.88 15.24 -20.71
N TYR A 81 -10.94 15.82 -20.16
CA TYR A 81 -11.16 17.27 -20.15
C TYR A 81 -11.08 17.94 -21.54
N GLU A 82 -11.64 17.31 -22.57
CA GLU A 82 -11.65 17.76 -23.97
C GLU A 82 -10.28 17.62 -24.69
N GLU A 83 -9.37 16.83 -24.14
CA GLU A 83 -8.11 16.44 -24.79
C GLU A 83 -8.13 14.94 -25.12
N GLU A 84 -8.24 14.64 -26.41
CA GLU A 84 -8.21 13.28 -26.95
C GLU A 84 -6.75 12.78 -27.04
N GLN A 85 -6.52 11.60 -26.50
CA GLN A 85 -5.25 10.88 -26.54
C GLN A 85 -5.47 9.49 -27.13
N GLU A 86 -4.63 9.10 -28.09
CA GLU A 86 -4.62 7.77 -28.68
C GLU A 86 -3.33 7.05 -28.27
N SER A 87 -3.45 5.76 -27.95
CA SER A 87 -2.31 4.89 -27.63
C SER A 87 -2.58 3.44 -28.02
N ASN A 88 -1.51 2.64 -28.04
CA ASN A 88 -1.62 1.20 -28.22
C ASN A 88 -0.97 0.48 -27.05
N THR A 89 -1.61 -0.59 -26.59
CA THR A 89 -1.09 -1.46 -25.54
C THR A 89 -1.01 -2.89 -26.06
N TYR A 90 0.12 -3.54 -25.84
CA TYR A 90 0.35 -4.93 -26.25
C TYR A 90 0.73 -5.77 -25.04
N TYR A 91 0.20 -6.99 -24.97
CA TYR A 91 0.55 -7.98 -23.94
C TYR A 91 1.25 -9.17 -24.59
N VAL A 92 2.33 -9.65 -23.96
CA VAL A 92 3.03 -10.89 -24.30
C VAL A 92 3.43 -11.57 -22.99
N ASP A 93 2.73 -12.63 -22.63
CA ASP A 93 2.86 -13.36 -21.36
C ASP A 93 2.78 -12.43 -20.13
N ASP A 94 3.89 -12.23 -19.43
CA ASP A 94 4.06 -11.42 -18.23
C ASP A 94 4.57 -10.00 -18.53
N MET A 95 4.63 -9.60 -19.80
CA MET A 95 5.10 -8.28 -20.22
C MET A 95 3.99 -7.47 -20.88
N VAL A 96 3.92 -6.18 -20.55
CA VAL A 96 3.08 -5.18 -21.20
C VAL A 96 3.94 -4.12 -21.91
N TYR A 97 3.49 -3.70 -23.09
CA TYR A 97 4.18 -2.75 -23.95
C TYR A 97 3.25 -1.60 -24.32
N TYR A 98 3.69 -0.37 -24.07
CA TYR A 98 2.91 0.84 -24.30
C TYR A 98 3.47 1.67 -25.45
N LYS A 99 2.58 2.18 -26.30
CA LYS A 99 2.89 3.19 -27.33
C LYS A 99 2.14 4.47 -27.04
N MET A 100 2.87 5.53 -26.69
CA MET A 100 2.30 6.81 -26.29
C MET A 100 2.12 7.74 -27.50
N GLY A 101 1.04 7.57 -28.27
CA GLY A 101 0.73 8.38 -29.45
C GLY A 101 1.49 7.98 -30.72
N GLU A 102 1.05 8.54 -31.86
CA GLU A 102 1.58 8.18 -33.19
C GLU A 102 3.03 8.60 -33.43
N GLU A 103 3.49 9.68 -32.79
CA GLU A 103 4.83 10.24 -32.99
C GLU A 103 5.93 9.53 -32.19
N VAL A 104 5.56 8.63 -31.27
CA VAL A 104 6.51 7.88 -30.45
C VAL A 104 6.92 6.61 -31.17
N GLU A 105 8.21 6.54 -31.53
CA GLU A 105 8.78 5.40 -32.25
C GLU A 105 9.05 4.18 -31.35
N ASP A 106 9.42 4.41 -30.08
CA ASP A 106 9.80 3.33 -29.15
C ASP A 106 8.63 2.88 -28.27
N LEU A 107 8.45 1.56 -28.10
CA LEU A 107 7.56 1.01 -27.07
C LEU A 107 8.21 1.09 -25.68
N ILE A 108 7.39 1.33 -24.65
CA ILE A 108 7.79 1.21 -23.25
C ILE A 108 7.37 -0.16 -22.73
N LYS A 109 8.32 -0.97 -22.23
CA LYS A 109 8.05 -2.30 -21.66
C LYS A 109 8.00 -2.27 -20.13
N VAL A 110 7.07 -3.00 -19.55
CA VAL A 110 6.89 -3.19 -18.09
C VAL A 110 6.62 -4.68 -17.82
N GLU A 111 7.30 -5.24 -16.81
CA GLU A 111 7.08 -6.60 -16.30
C GLU A 111 5.93 -6.57 -15.29
N LEU A 112 5.00 -7.51 -15.41
CA LEU A 112 3.85 -7.65 -14.53
C LEU A 112 4.21 -8.56 -13.35
N ASP A 113 3.83 -8.18 -12.14
CA ASP A 113 4.10 -8.97 -10.92
C ASP A 113 3.42 -10.35 -10.95
N GLU A 114 2.29 -10.46 -11.66
CA GLU A 114 1.57 -11.71 -11.92
C GLU A 114 1.03 -11.73 -13.37
N THR A 115 1.01 -12.91 -13.99
CA THR A 115 0.32 -13.08 -15.28
C THR A 115 -1.17 -12.79 -15.07
N PRO A 116 -1.80 -11.86 -15.82
CA PRO A 116 -3.19 -11.47 -15.62
C PRO A 116 -4.09 -12.69 -15.48
N SER A 117 -4.81 -12.75 -14.36
CA SER A 117 -5.62 -13.90 -14.02
C SER A 117 -6.81 -14.03 -14.99
N GLN A 118 -7.17 -15.27 -15.29
CA GLN A 118 -8.03 -15.65 -16.40
C GLN A 118 -9.43 -15.00 -16.36
N LEU A 119 -9.77 -14.30 -17.46
CA LEU A 119 -11.10 -14.05 -18.04
C LEU A 119 -12.28 -13.82 -17.08
N ILE A 120 -12.74 -12.56 -17.05
CA ILE A 120 -14.13 -12.14 -16.79
C ILE A 120 -14.80 -13.00 -15.71
N THR A 121 -14.51 -12.72 -14.44
CA THR A 121 -15.17 -13.44 -13.34
C THR A 121 -16.64 -13.02 -13.18
N ALA A 122 -17.13 -12.09 -14.00
CA ALA A 122 -18.52 -11.63 -14.00
C ALA A 122 -19.54 -12.79 -14.02
N VAL A 123 -19.36 -13.84 -14.82
CA VAL A 123 -20.32 -14.98 -14.79
C VAL A 123 -20.25 -15.74 -13.48
N GLN A 124 -19.05 -15.92 -12.90
CA GLN A 124 -18.89 -16.61 -11.62
C GLN A 124 -19.53 -15.81 -10.48
N VAL A 125 -19.37 -14.48 -10.51
CA VAL A 125 -20.02 -13.55 -9.59
C VAL A 125 -21.54 -13.66 -9.73
N PHE A 126 -22.07 -13.60 -10.95
CA PHE A 126 -23.51 -13.74 -11.22
C PHE A 126 -24.03 -15.11 -10.79
N GLN A 127 -23.30 -16.19 -11.07
CA GLN A 127 -23.63 -17.54 -10.61
C GLN A 127 -23.71 -17.61 -9.08
N SER A 128 -22.77 -16.96 -8.37
CA SER A 128 -22.79 -16.92 -6.89
C SER A 128 -23.99 -16.14 -6.32
N GLU A 129 -24.54 -15.21 -7.10
CA GLU A 129 -25.66 -14.34 -6.75
C GLU A 129 -26.97 -14.73 -7.48
N GLN A 130 -27.05 -15.94 -8.02
CA GLN A 130 -28.12 -16.38 -8.93
C GLN A 130 -29.55 -16.17 -8.42
N ASP A 131 -29.76 -16.26 -7.10
CA ASP A 131 -31.07 -16.07 -6.47
C ASP A 131 -31.57 -14.61 -6.51
N LYS A 132 -30.67 -13.65 -6.81
CA LYS A 132 -30.94 -12.21 -6.84
C LYS A 132 -30.99 -11.64 -8.26
N LEU A 133 -30.74 -12.47 -9.28
CA LEU A 133 -30.72 -12.03 -10.67
C LEU A 133 -32.13 -11.93 -11.22
N GLU A 134 -32.37 -10.88 -12.02
CA GLU A 134 -33.49 -10.84 -12.94
C GLU A 134 -33.09 -11.51 -14.25
N PHE A 135 -33.98 -12.34 -14.81
CA PHE A 135 -33.72 -13.13 -16.02
C PHE A 135 -34.75 -12.80 -17.11
N GLU A 136 -34.25 -12.52 -18.31
CA GLU A 136 -35.05 -12.34 -19.52
C GLU A 136 -34.49 -13.19 -20.67
N GLU A 137 -35.38 -13.83 -21.43
CA GLU A 137 -35.04 -14.59 -22.62
C GLU A 137 -35.40 -13.78 -23.87
N GLU A 138 -34.39 -13.34 -24.62
CA GLU A 138 -34.55 -12.61 -25.89
C GLU A 138 -34.52 -13.55 -27.09
N GLU A 139 -34.53 -13.05 -28.33
CA GLU A 139 -34.57 -13.90 -29.54
C GLU A 139 -33.33 -14.81 -29.63
N ASN A 140 -32.13 -14.23 -29.46
CA ASN A 140 -30.85 -14.92 -29.64
C ASN A 140 -29.99 -14.99 -28.37
N GLU A 141 -30.41 -14.35 -27.28
CA GLU A 141 -29.59 -14.16 -26.08
C GLU A 141 -30.40 -14.42 -24.80
N TYR A 142 -29.68 -14.77 -23.73
CA TYR A 142 -30.16 -14.77 -22.36
C TYR A 142 -29.61 -13.56 -21.64
N VAL A 143 -30.48 -12.78 -20.99
CA VAL A 143 -30.10 -11.55 -20.29
C VAL A 143 -30.26 -11.76 -18.79
N TYR A 144 -29.20 -11.51 -18.05
CA TYR A 144 -29.21 -11.49 -16.59
C TYR A 144 -28.88 -10.10 -16.09
N THR A 145 -29.71 -9.57 -15.20
CA THR A 145 -29.51 -8.25 -14.60
C THR A 145 -29.35 -8.39 -13.09
N TYR A 146 -28.39 -7.68 -12.54
CA TYR A 146 -28.13 -7.62 -11.11
C TYR A 146 -28.07 -6.17 -10.66
N THR A 147 -28.88 -5.83 -9.65
CA THR A 147 -28.89 -4.52 -9.01
C THR A 147 -28.60 -4.68 -7.53
N THR A 148 -27.59 -3.96 -7.04
CA THR A 148 -27.20 -4.01 -5.62
C THR A 148 -26.65 -2.66 -5.16
N SER A 149 -26.48 -2.52 -3.84
CA SER A 149 -25.70 -1.44 -3.25
C SER A 149 -24.47 -2.05 -2.59
N VAL A 150 -23.27 -1.59 -2.98
CA VAL A 150 -22.00 -2.06 -2.42
C VAL A 150 -21.31 -0.95 -1.63
N ASN A 151 -20.56 -1.34 -0.60
CA ASN A 151 -19.84 -0.41 0.26
C ASN A 151 -18.35 -0.28 -0.12
N ASN A 152 -17.91 -0.95 -1.19
CA ASN A 152 -16.54 -0.87 -1.70
C ASN A 152 -16.47 -1.23 -3.20
N THR A 153 -15.33 -0.92 -3.84
CA THR A 153 -15.09 -1.14 -5.27
C THR A 153 -14.57 -2.53 -5.60
N SER A 154 -14.19 -3.35 -4.62
CA SER A 154 -13.65 -4.69 -4.86
C SER A 154 -14.58 -5.62 -5.64
N PHE A 155 -15.90 -5.39 -5.60
CA PHE A 155 -16.84 -6.09 -6.48
C PHE A 155 -16.68 -5.67 -7.96
N LEU A 156 -16.47 -4.38 -8.22
CA LEU A 156 -16.22 -3.86 -9.57
C LEU A 156 -14.91 -4.41 -10.12
N GLU A 157 -13.85 -4.44 -9.31
CA GLU A 157 -12.56 -5.02 -9.70
C GLU A 157 -12.70 -6.50 -10.08
N SER A 158 -13.61 -7.24 -9.44
CA SER A 158 -13.81 -8.65 -9.79
C SER A 158 -14.47 -8.89 -11.15
N ILE A 159 -15.28 -7.96 -11.66
CA ILE A 159 -16.05 -8.17 -12.90
C ILE A 159 -15.31 -7.72 -14.17
N TYR A 160 -14.17 -7.03 -14.04
CA TYR A 160 -13.29 -6.66 -15.16
C TYR A 160 -12.15 -7.67 -15.36
N PRO A 161 -11.65 -7.87 -16.59
CA PRO A 161 -10.35 -8.47 -16.81
C PRO A 161 -9.24 -7.57 -16.25
N ASP A 162 -8.39 -8.13 -15.38
CA ASP A 162 -7.31 -7.40 -14.68
C ASP A 162 -6.43 -6.57 -15.63
N TYR A 163 -6.11 -7.09 -16.83
CA TYR A 163 -5.23 -6.43 -17.79
C TYR A 163 -5.86 -5.23 -18.52
N LEU A 164 -7.17 -5.00 -18.41
CA LEU A 164 -7.78 -3.79 -18.96
C LEU A 164 -7.58 -2.57 -18.04
N HIS A 165 -7.34 -2.80 -16.74
CA HIS A 165 -6.95 -1.73 -15.82
C HIS A 165 -5.59 -1.12 -16.20
N SER A 166 -4.65 -1.96 -16.60
CA SER A 166 -3.32 -1.54 -17.02
C SER A 166 -3.24 -1.05 -18.47
N ALA A 167 -4.32 -1.15 -19.25
CA ALA A 167 -4.33 -0.74 -20.66
C ALA A 167 -4.30 0.79 -20.87
N SER A 168 -4.75 1.57 -19.88
CA SER A 168 -4.72 3.04 -19.91
C SER A 168 -3.79 3.58 -18.83
N PHE A 169 -2.62 4.07 -19.26
CA PHE A 169 -1.53 4.52 -18.38
C PHE A 169 -1.94 5.65 -17.42
N GLU A 170 -2.86 6.53 -17.83
CA GLU A 170 -3.28 7.68 -17.02
C GLU A 170 -4.45 7.38 -16.06
N ARG A 171 -5.28 6.37 -16.31
CA ARG A 171 -6.42 6.05 -15.42
C ARG A 171 -5.95 5.49 -14.07
N ILE A 172 -4.78 4.85 -14.04
CA ILE A 172 -4.06 4.44 -12.81
C ILE A 172 -3.78 5.64 -11.88
N ALA A 173 -3.74 6.88 -12.40
CA ALA A 173 -3.49 8.07 -11.62
C ALA A 173 -4.75 8.72 -11.01
N MET A 174 -5.95 8.24 -11.36
CA MET A 174 -7.22 8.77 -10.86
C MET A 174 -7.79 7.88 -9.74
N ASP A 175 -7.09 7.82 -8.62
CA ASP A 175 -7.58 7.21 -7.37
C ASP A 175 -8.75 8.04 -6.82
N PHE A 176 -9.99 7.62 -7.10
CA PHE A 176 -11.16 8.24 -6.51
C PHE A 176 -11.57 7.50 -5.22
N GLU A 177 -11.58 8.21 -4.09
CA GLU A 177 -12.13 7.69 -2.83
C GLU A 177 -13.67 7.82 -2.81
N TYR A 178 -14.37 6.68 -2.80
CA TYR A 178 -15.83 6.59 -2.77
C TYR A 178 -16.38 6.67 -1.33
N THR A 179 -17.63 7.11 -1.18
CA THR A 179 -18.38 6.93 0.08
C THR A 179 -18.94 5.50 0.21
N ASP A 180 -19.36 5.13 1.42
CA ASP A 180 -19.87 3.77 1.78
C ASP A 180 -21.19 3.34 1.10
N ASN A 181 -21.62 3.92 -0.02
CA ASN A 181 -22.85 3.50 -0.74
C ASN A 181 -22.75 3.75 -2.26
N ILE A 182 -22.38 2.72 -3.02
CA ILE A 182 -22.39 2.73 -4.50
C ILE A 182 -23.63 1.95 -4.96
N GLU A 183 -24.52 2.60 -5.71
CA GLU A 183 -25.59 1.92 -6.43
C GLU A 183 -25.04 1.33 -7.71
N LEU A 184 -25.22 0.03 -7.89
CA LEU A 184 -24.63 -0.73 -8.98
C LEU A 184 -25.72 -1.47 -9.74
N HIS A 185 -25.73 -1.28 -11.05
CA HIS A 185 -26.54 -1.99 -12.02
C HIS A 185 -25.63 -2.69 -13.02
N THR A 186 -25.74 -4.00 -13.13
CA THR A 186 -24.94 -4.79 -14.07
C THR A 186 -25.83 -5.70 -14.89
N ALA A 187 -25.48 -5.93 -16.14
CA ALA A 187 -26.17 -6.87 -17.01
C ALA A 187 -25.16 -7.66 -17.84
N ILE A 188 -25.41 -8.95 -18.01
CA ILE A 188 -24.68 -9.80 -18.96
C ILE A 188 -25.65 -10.34 -20.01
N LYS A 189 -25.19 -10.44 -21.25
CA LYS A 189 -25.90 -11.14 -22.32
C LYS A 189 -25.11 -12.36 -22.77
N ILE A 190 -25.77 -13.51 -22.73
CA ILE A 190 -25.19 -14.81 -23.06
C ILE A 190 -25.82 -15.31 -24.35
N ASP A 191 -24.99 -15.65 -25.32
CA ASP A 191 -25.43 -16.22 -26.61
C ASP A 191 -26.10 -17.59 -26.42
N LYS A 192 -27.27 -17.79 -27.05
CA LYS A 192 -28.05 -19.04 -26.87
C LYS A 192 -27.43 -20.27 -27.51
N GLU A 193 -26.58 -20.11 -28.53
CA GLU A 193 -25.98 -21.24 -29.24
C GLU A 193 -24.67 -21.69 -28.59
N THR A 194 -23.86 -20.72 -28.14
CA THR A 194 -22.51 -20.93 -27.63
C THR A 194 -22.40 -20.85 -26.11
N PHE A 195 -23.38 -20.23 -25.44
CA PHE A 195 -23.36 -19.94 -24.00
C PHE A 195 -22.18 -19.06 -23.56
N LEU A 196 -21.55 -18.33 -24.48
CA LEU A 196 -20.52 -17.35 -24.18
C LEU A 196 -21.15 -15.97 -23.94
N ILE A 197 -20.48 -15.13 -23.14
CA ILE A 197 -20.91 -13.74 -22.96
C ILE A 197 -20.60 -12.96 -24.24
N ASN A 198 -21.61 -12.30 -24.81
CA ASN A 198 -21.42 -11.32 -25.88
C ASN A 198 -21.31 -9.90 -25.34
N GLU A 199 -21.86 -9.63 -24.16
CA GLU A 199 -22.01 -8.29 -23.64
C GLU A 199 -21.98 -8.27 -22.11
N LEU A 200 -21.24 -7.32 -21.53
CA LEU A 200 -21.28 -6.93 -20.13
C LEU A 200 -21.51 -5.41 -20.07
N ALA A 201 -22.59 -5.01 -19.43
CA ALA A 201 -22.93 -3.61 -19.17
C ALA A 201 -22.90 -3.34 -17.68
N ILE A 202 -22.26 -2.24 -17.29
CA ILE A 202 -22.10 -1.82 -15.89
C ILE A 202 -22.45 -0.34 -15.82
N GLU A 203 -23.39 0.00 -14.94
CA GLU A 203 -23.72 1.38 -14.59
C GLU A 203 -23.62 1.49 -13.08
N TYR A 204 -22.84 2.43 -12.59
CA TYR A 204 -22.82 2.73 -11.17
C TYR A 204 -22.93 4.22 -10.91
N THR A 205 -23.50 4.54 -9.74
CA THR A 205 -23.61 5.89 -9.22
C THR A 205 -23.21 5.86 -7.75
N GLY A 206 -22.37 6.79 -7.34
CA GLY A 206 -21.92 6.90 -5.96
C GLY A 206 -21.63 8.33 -5.58
N ASP A 207 -21.59 8.61 -4.29
CA ASP A 207 -21.16 9.93 -3.83
C ASP A 207 -19.65 9.93 -3.61
N TYR A 208 -18.97 10.95 -4.14
CA TYR A 208 -17.53 11.12 -3.97
C TYR A 208 -17.21 11.59 -2.55
N ASN A 209 -16.25 10.94 -1.89
CA ASN A 209 -15.94 11.22 -0.49
C ASN A 209 -15.10 12.50 -0.37
N VAL A 210 -15.78 13.65 -0.29
CA VAL A 210 -15.15 14.94 0.00
C VAL A 210 -15.32 15.27 1.48
N LEU A 211 -14.21 15.30 2.21
CA LEU A 211 -14.18 15.73 3.61
C LEU A 211 -14.91 17.07 3.78
N ASN A 212 -15.95 17.10 4.62
CA ASN A 212 -16.73 18.28 5.03
C ASN A 212 -17.63 18.94 3.95
N LYS A 213 -18.33 18.17 3.11
CA LYS A 213 -19.50 18.67 2.40
C LYS A 213 -20.79 18.02 2.92
N ASP A 214 -21.79 18.85 3.21
CA ASP A 214 -23.15 18.39 3.56
C ASP A 214 -23.89 17.75 2.36
N ASP A 215 -23.33 17.88 1.16
CA ASP A 215 -23.85 17.41 -0.13
C ASP A 215 -22.65 17.00 -1.01
N PRO A 216 -22.16 15.75 -0.89
CA PRO A 216 -21.04 15.27 -1.67
C PRO A 216 -21.39 15.24 -3.16
N PRO A 217 -20.43 15.55 -4.05
CA PRO A 217 -20.68 15.55 -5.48
C PRO A 217 -20.87 14.11 -5.96
N THR A 218 -21.96 13.84 -6.68
CA THR A 218 -22.29 12.50 -7.20
C THR A 218 -21.46 12.21 -8.44
N ILE A 219 -20.85 11.04 -8.47
CA ILE A 219 -20.13 10.50 -9.63
C ILE A 219 -20.93 9.35 -10.22
N SER A 220 -20.77 9.15 -11.53
CA SER A 220 -21.34 8.01 -12.22
C SER A 220 -20.41 7.52 -13.30
N GLU A 221 -20.50 6.23 -13.59
CA GLU A 221 -19.84 5.65 -14.75
C GLU A 221 -20.77 4.68 -15.45
N LYS A 222 -20.71 4.70 -16.78
CA LYS A 222 -21.35 3.72 -17.65
C LYS A 222 -20.29 3.03 -18.46
N ILE A 223 -20.29 1.71 -18.44
CA ILE A 223 -19.30 0.89 -19.10
C ILE A 223 -20.04 -0.18 -19.88
N GLN A 224 -19.68 -0.32 -21.15
CA GLN A 224 -20.26 -1.26 -22.08
C GLN A 224 -19.12 -2.04 -22.72
N PHE A 225 -19.11 -3.34 -22.50
CA PHE A 225 -18.07 -4.24 -22.95
C PHE A 225 -18.67 -5.32 -23.85
N ASN A 226 -18.26 -5.36 -25.11
CA ASN A 226 -18.77 -6.29 -26.10
C ASN A 226 -17.69 -7.27 -26.52
N PHE A 227 -18.05 -8.54 -26.66
CA PHE A 227 -17.18 -9.63 -27.05
C PHE A 227 -17.62 -10.22 -28.38
N THR A 228 -16.65 -10.50 -29.23
CA THR A 228 -16.86 -11.08 -30.55
C THR A 228 -15.73 -12.05 -30.90
N LYS A 229 -15.85 -12.74 -32.04
CA LYS A 229 -14.81 -13.65 -32.56
C LYS A 229 -14.32 -14.71 -31.57
N HIS A 230 -15.16 -15.14 -30.64
CA HIS A 230 -14.85 -16.18 -29.66
C HIS A 230 -14.19 -17.42 -30.28
N ASN A 231 -12.99 -17.79 -29.80
CA ASN A 231 -12.20 -18.95 -30.26
C ASN A 231 -11.94 -19.00 -31.77
N THR A 232 -11.93 -17.85 -32.45
CA THR A 232 -11.66 -17.77 -33.90
C THR A 232 -10.37 -17.04 -34.27
N ILE A 233 -9.65 -16.51 -33.28
CA ILE A 233 -8.41 -15.76 -33.49
C ILE A 233 -7.24 -16.73 -33.29
N GLU A 234 -6.53 -17.03 -34.39
CA GLU A 234 -5.39 -17.95 -34.36
C GLU A 234 -4.10 -17.25 -33.90
N GLU A 235 -3.93 -15.97 -34.24
CA GLU A 235 -2.71 -15.19 -34.03
C GLU A 235 -3.05 -13.72 -33.76
N ILE A 236 -2.39 -13.11 -32.78
CA ILE A 236 -2.50 -11.68 -32.48
C ILE A 236 -1.44 -10.93 -33.28
N ASN A 237 -1.86 -9.88 -33.99
CA ASN A 237 -0.93 -9.06 -34.76
C ASN A 237 -0.12 -8.14 -33.84
N LEU A 238 1.07 -8.57 -33.45
CA LEU A 238 1.98 -7.83 -32.57
C LEU A 238 3.10 -7.15 -33.36
N PRO A 239 3.55 -5.93 -32.96
CA PRO A 239 4.68 -5.25 -33.60
C PRO A 239 6.01 -5.85 -33.10
N GLU A 240 6.37 -7.05 -33.60
CA GLU A 240 7.53 -7.83 -33.11
C GLU A 240 8.86 -7.05 -33.07
N GLU A 241 9.12 -6.21 -34.09
CA GLU A 241 10.34 -5.41 -34.15
C GLU A 241 10.37 -4.33 -33.06
N ASP A 242 9.24 -3.65 -32.84
CA ASP A 242 9.12 -2.61 -31.82
C ASP A 242 9.17 -3.23 -30.42
N ILE A 243 8.58 -4.41 -30.22
CA ILE A 243 8.63 -5.19 -28.97
C ILE A 243 10.08 -5.59 -28.65
N GLN A 244 10.83 -6.08 -29.65
CA GLN A 244 12.24 -6.44 -29.46
C GLN A 244 13.12 -5.23 -29.11
N ASN A 245 12.78 -4.05 -29.64
CA ASN A 245 13.48 -2.80 -29.39
C ASN A 245 12.88 -2.00 -28.24
N ALA A 246 11.87 -2.54 -27.55
CA ALA A 246 11.16 -1.82 -26.51
C ALA A 246 12.09 -1.42 -25.37
N LYS A 247 11.91 -0.20 -24.91
CA LYS A 247 12.69 0.44 -23.86
C LYS A 247 12.01 0.24 -22.53
N THR A 248 12.76 -0.01 -21.48
CA THR A 248 12.26 0.20 -20.12
C THR A 248 11.85 1.67 -19.96
N PHE A 249 11.04 1.97 -18.94
CA PHE A 249 10.73 3.35 -18.58
C PHE A 249 12.01 4.19 -18.44
N MET A 250 13.06 3.65 -17.83
CA MET A 250 14.34 4.35 -17.68
C MET A 250 15.00 4.64 -19.04
N GLU A 251 15.09 3.65 -19.93
CA GLU A 251 15.66 3.83 -21.28
C GLU A 251 14.86 4.83 -22.12
N PHE A 252 13.53 4.82 -22.00
CA PHE A 252 12.65 5.71 -22.76
C PHE A 252 12.86 7.19 -22.38
N PHE A 253 12.98 7.48 -21.09
CA PHE A 253 13.26 8.82 -20.59
C PHE A 253 14.76 9.21 -20.64
N GLY A 254 15.62 8.38 -21.23
CA GLY A 254 17.07 8.62 -21.30
C GLY A 254 17.75 8.61 -19.93
N LEU A 255 17.20 7.82 -19.00
CA LEU A 255 17.68 7.58 -17.64
C LEU A 255 18.53 6.30 -17.54
N ASP A 256 18.74 5.60 -18.66
CA ASP A 256 19.54 4.38 -18.81
C ASP A 256 21.05 4.64 -18.86
N ASP A 257 21.45 5.71 -19.53
CA ASP A 257 22.83 6.24 -19.57
C ASP A 257 23.13 7.15 -18.37
N VAL A 258 22.23 7.23 -17.41
CA VAL A 258 22.60 7.63 -16.05
C VAL A 258 23.43 6.46 -15.50
N GLU A 259 24.73 6.46 -15.86
CA GLU A 259 25.74 6.15 -14.86
C GLU A 259 25.28 6.98 -13.66
N ILE A 260 24.72 6.31 -12.65
CA ILE A 260 24.59 6.86 -11.32
C ILE A 260 26.03 7.12 -10.95
N ASP A 261 26.56 8.27 -11.36
CA ASP A 261 27.74 8.83 -10.78
C ASP A 261 27.28 9.11 -9.36
N GLU A 262 27.52 8.13 -8.49
CA GLU A 262 27.23 8.23 -7.08
C GLU A 262 27.80 9.55 -6.56
N ASN A 263 28.92 10.03 -7.13
CA ASN A 263 29.52 11.32 -6.80
C ASN A 263 28.72 12.53 -7.29
N LYS A 264 27.93 12.43 -8.35
CA LYS A 264 27.12 13.54 -8.89
C LYS A 264 25.75 13.68 -8.20
N LEU A 265 25.15 12.57 -7.77
CA LEU A 265 24.04 12.60 -6.79
C LEU A 265 24.52 13.10 -5.42
N ILE A 266 25.76 12.77 -5.03
CA ILE A 266 26.41 13.36 -3.84
C ILE A 266 26.73 14.86 -4.05
N GLU A 267 27.04 15.31 -5.27
CA GLU A 267 27.30 16.73 -5.55
C GLU A 267 26.02 17.59 -5.55
N GLU A 268 24.87 17.05 -5.97
CA GLU A 268 23.59 17.79 -5.94
C GLU A 268 22.84 17.65 -4.61
N ARG A 269 22.97 16.51 -3.92
CA ARG A 269 22.61 16.37 -2.49
C ARG A 269 23.87 16.43 -1.64
N ASN A 270 24.43 17.63 -1.49
CA ASN A 270 25.27 17.98 -0.33
C ASN A 270 24.40 17.92 0.94
N ILE A 271 23.91 16.73 1.31
CA ILE A 271 23.38 16.48 2.64
C ILE A 271 24.63 16.37 3.51
N GLU A 272 25.03 17.50 4.10
CA GLU A 272 25.85 17.46 5.31
C GLU A 272 25.30 16.36 6.23
N GLU A 273 26.19 15.60 6.87
CA GLU A 273 25.82 14.48 7.75
C GLU A 273 24.59 14.86 8.59
N GLU A 274 23.48 14.12 8.39
CA GLU A 274 22.20 14.48 8.96
C GLU A 274 22.30 14.51 10.49
N ILE A 275 22.06 15.69 11.07
CA ILE A 275 22.14 15.88 12.52
C ILE A 275 20.84 15.37 13.13
N LYS A 276 20.81 14.08 13.42
CA LYS A 276 19.71 13.38 14.06
C LYS A 276 19.76 13.57 15.57
N GLY A 277 18.61 13.87 16.17
CA GLY A 277 18.49 13.98 17.62
C GLY A 277 18.43 12.63 18.33
N ASN A 278 17.99 11.60 17.63
CA ASN A 278 18.06 10.20 18.05
C ASN A 278 17.92 9.30 16.80
N THR A 279 18.22 8.00 16.92
CA THR A 279 18.03 7.06 15.82
C THR A 279 16.56 6.69 15.65
N SER A 280 16.16 6.40 14.41
CA SER A 280 14.78 6.01 14.07
C SER A 280 14.33 4.78 14.87
N GLY A 281 15.18 3.76 15.00
CA GLY A 281 14.87 2.56 15.76
C GLY A 281 14.69 2.80 17.26
N ASN A 282 15.46 3.72 17.86
CA ASN A 282 15.26 4.10 19.25
C ASN A 282 13.94 4.85 19.44
N LEU A 283 13.61 5.81 18.56
CA LEU A 283 12.37 6.57 18.63
C LEU A 283 11.13 5.69 18.43
N MET A 284 11.19 4.74 17.50
CA MET A 284 10.16 3.70 17.34
C MET A 284 9.96 2.89 18.63
N ASN A 285 11.04 2.65 19.39
CA ASN A 285 11.02 1.99 20.69
C ASN A 285 10.75 2.94 21.88
N GLU A 286 9.94 3.98 21.68
CA GLU A 286 9.58 5.04 22.65
C GLU A 286 10.71 6.05 22.98
N GLY A 287 11.89 5.95 22.37
CA GLY A 287 12.98 6.91 22.51
C GLY A 287 13.41 7.15 23.95
N ARG A 288 13.55 6.08 24.74
CA ARG A 288 13.86 6.14 26.18
C ARG A 288 15.33 6.43 26.48
N LEU A 289 16.21 6.27 25.48
CA LEU A 289 17.63 6.53 25.55
C LEU A 289 18.07 7.38 24.36
N ALA A 290 18.98 8.31 24.58
CA ALA A 290 19.65 9.10 23.55
C ALA A 290 21.09 9.42 24.00
N THR A 291 22.03 9.59 23.06
CA THR A 291 23.42 9.96 23.40
C THR A 291 23.98 11.01 22.46
N ASP A 292 24.88 11.85 22.98
CA ASP A 292 25.72 12.77 22.18
C ASP A 292 27.18 12.29 22.10
N GLY A 293 27.43 10.99 22.34
CA GLY A 293 28.75 10.37 22.39
C GLY A 293 29.54 10.67 23.67
N THR A 294 29.11 11.64 24.48
CA THR A 294 29.73 11.96 25.78
C THR A 294 28.83 11.58 26.95
N TRP A 295 27.54 11.87 26.84
CA TRP A 295 26.52 11.60 27.84
C TRP A 295 25.46 10.66 27.28
N LEU A 296 24.96 9.77 28.13
CA LEU A 296 23.74 9.02 27.93
C LEU A 296 22.62 9.73 28.67
N TYR A 297 21.51 10.02 27.99
CA TYR A 297 20.29 10.57 28.56
C TYR A 297 19.22 9.51 28.51
N TYR A 298 18.55 9.25 29.63
CA TYR A 298 17.63 8.12 29.71
C TYR A 298 16.50 8.35 30.71
N SER A 299 15.32 7.81 30.38
CA SER A 299 14.14 7.88 31.25
C SER A 299 13.96 6.58 32.02
N VAL A 300 13.83 6.70 33.34
CA VAL A 300 13.52 5.56 34.22
C VAL A 300 12.08 5.66 34.69
N SER A 301 11.32 4.58 34.48
CA SER A 301 9.90 4.47 34.84
C SER A 301 9.68 4.91 36.30
N LYS A 302 8.73 5.82 36.52
CA LYS A 302 8.38 6.41 37.83
C LYS A 302 9.52 7.13 38.60
N LYS A 303 10.75 7.20 38.09
CA LYS A 303 11.89 7.88 38.74
C LYS A 303 12.30 9.17 38.03
N GLY A 304 12.12 9.25 36.72
CA GLY A 304 12.32 10.48 35.95
C GLY A 304 13.43 10.40 34.91
N LEU A 305 13.90 11.56 34.45
CA LEU A 305 14.94 11.73 33.43
C LEU A 305 16.30 11.92 34.09
N PHE A 306 17.28 11.14 33.66
CA PHE A 306 18.65 11.15 34.15
C PHE A 306 19.65 11.32 33.01
N ARG A 307 20.89 11.64 33.38
CA ARG A 307 22.07 11.47 32.53
C ARG A 307 23.21 10.79 33.27
N SER A 308 24.10 10.14 32.53
CA SER A 308 25.36 9.59 33.02
C SER A 308 26.40 9.57 31.91
N LYS A 309 27.67 9.37 32.25
CA LYS A 309 28.69 8.99 31.27
C LYS A 309 28.37 7.60 30.70
N LEU A 310 28.89 7.30 29.52
CA LEU A 310 28.67 6.02 28.83
C LEU A 310 29.15 4.79 29.64
N ASP A 311 30.10 5.00 30.56
CA ASP A 311 30.59 3.99 31.49
C ASP A 311 29.73 3.83 32.76
N GLY A 312 28.63 4.59 32.87
CA GLY A 312 27.70 4.60 34.01
C GLY A 312 28.07 5.59 35.12
N ASN A 313 29.25 6.22 35.08
CA ASN A 313 29.69 7.16 36.11
C ASN A 313 29.01 8.54 35.97
N GLU A 314 29.20 9.40 36.99
CA GLU A 314 28.70 10.79 37.01
C GLU A 314 27.18 10.89 36.76
N ARG A 315 26.41 10.00 37.38
CA ARG A 315 24.95 9.99 37.28
C ARG A 315 24.32 11.22 37.93
N GLU A 316 23.44 11.87 37.19
CA GLU A 316 22.67 13.03 37.63
C GLU A 316 21.21 12.92 37.22
N GLN A 317 20.29 13.32 38.10
CA GLN A 317 18.88 13.45 37.79
C GLN A 317 18.61 14.85 37.21
N LEU A 318 17.99 14.90 36.02
CA LEU A 318 17.65 16.14 35.33
C LEU A 318 16.20 16.57 35.61
N SER A 319 15.30 15.61 35.82
CA SER A 319 13.90 15.85 36.15
C SER A 319 13.27 14.66 36.85
N GLU A 320 12.26 14.90 37.69
CA GLU A 320 11.40 13.86 38.28
C GLU A 320 10.37 13.32 37.26
N SER A 321 10.18 14.01 36.13
CA SER A 321 9.24 13.61 35.08
C SER A 321 9.74 12.38 34.34
N GLU A 322 8.88 11.38 34.16
CA GLU A 322 9.10 10.32 33.18
C GLU A 322 8.87 10.86 31.76
N VAL A 323 9.81 10.59 30.87
CA VAL A 323 9.81 11.13 29.50
C VAL A 323 9.93 10.05 28.44
N SER A 324 9.51 10.36 27.22
CA SER A 324 9.68 9.55 26.01
C SER A 324 10.19 10.42 24.86
N SER A 325 10.61 9.76 23.77
CA SER A 325 11.06 10.41 22.53
C SER A 325 12.17 11.44 22.78
N ILE A 326 13.17 11.06 23.60
CA ILE A 326 14.32 11.91 23.90
C ILE A 326 15.10 12.15 22.61
N ASN A 327 15.30 13.42 22.28
CA ASN A 327 16.07 13.89 21.15
C ASN A 327 17.09 14.93 21.63
N ILE A 328 18.29 14.93 21.05
CA ILE A 328 19.36 15.87 21.38
C ILE A 328 19.62 16.77 20.18
N ALA A 329 19.50 18.08 20.33
CA ALA A 329 19.87 19.02 19.28
C ALA A 329 20.58 20.24 19.87
N ASP A 330 21.77 20.51 19.35
CA ASP A 330 22.68 21.53 19.88
C ASP A 330 22.93 21.31 21.39
N ASP A 331 22.62 22.31 22.21
CA ASP A 331 22.72 22.28 23.68
C ASP A 331 21.42 21.83 24.38
N TRP A 332 20.41 21.41 23.61
CA TRP A 332 19.07 21.12 24.11
C TRP A 332 18.72 19.64 24.06
N LEU A 333 17.98 19.21 25.06
CA LEU A 333 17.16 18.00 25.04
C LEU A 333 15.74 18.40 24.65
N PHE A 334 15.13 17.69 23.72
CA PHE A 334 13.71 17.73 23.39
C PHE A 334 13.09 16.38 23.73
N PHE A 335 11.91 16.37 24.35
CA PHE A 335 11.27 15.14 24.80
C PHE A 335 9.77 15.36 25.05
N ILE A 336 9.04 14.27 25.15
CA ILE A 336 7.64 14.24 25.58
C ILE A 336 7.60 13.94 27.07
N ASP A 337 6.99 14.82 27.87
CA ASP A 337 6.80 14.62 29.31
C ASP A 337 5.48 13.86 29.57
N ARG A 338 5.57 12.56 29.86
CA ARG A 338 4.41 11.68 30.08
C ARG A 338 3.66 12.04 31.37
N THR A 339 4.34 12.65 32.33
CA THR A 339 3.73 13.04 33.62
C THR A 339 3.00 14.37 33.57
N LYS A 340 3.27 15.18 32.54
CA LYS A 340 2.64 16.49 32.32
C LYS A 340 1.74 16.50 31.09
N GLY A 341 0.92 15.45 30.94
CA GLY A 341 -0.09 15.36 29.88
C GLY A 341 0.48 15.08 28.49
N HIS A 342 1.63 14.38 28.41
CA HIS A 342 2.33 14.05 27.16
C HIS A 342 2.66 15.28 26.31
N LEU A 343 3.06 16.38 26.95
CA LEU A 343 3.40 17.61 26.24
C LEU A 343 4.87 17.62 25.81
N VAL A 344 5.18 18.32 24.72
CA VAL A 344 6.55 18.51 24.24
C VAL A 344 7.26 19.55 25.11
N TYR A 345 8.41 19.18 25.65
CA TYR A 345 9.29 20.04 26.41
C TYR A 345 10.69 20.07 25.82
N ARG A 346 11.43 21.11 26.18
CA ARG A 346 12.89 21.13 26.03
C ARG A 346 13.57 21.61 27.31
N MET A 347 14.81 21.19 27.51
CA MET A 347 15.69 21.69 28.58
C MET A 347 17.14 21.73 28.10
N ASN A 348 18.01 22.45 28.78
CA ASN A 348 19.45 22.34 28.54
C ASN A 348 19.92 20.93 28.93
N LYS A 349 21.01 20.45 28.31
CA LYS A 349 21.64 19.15 28.64
C LYS A 349 22.00 18.95 30.12
N ASP A 350 22.13 20.03 30.89
CA ASP A 350 22.38 20.01 32.34
C ASP A 350 21.11 20.02 33.21
N GLY A 351 19.92 19.93 32.60
CA GLY A 351 18.63 19.93 33.28
C GLY A 351 18.06 21.32 33.55
N SER A 352 18.84 22.39 33.35
CA SER A 352 18.38 23.75 33.56
C SER A 352 17.46 24.23 32.43
N GLY A 353 16.70 25.31 32.68
CA GLY A 353 15.96 26.01 31.62
C GLY A 353 14.82 25.20 30.99
N GLN A 354 14.27 24.20 31.70
CA GLN A 354 13.12 23.44 31.21
C GLN A 354 11.96 24.38 30.85
N ARG A 355 11.46 24.24 29.63
CA ARG A 355 10.32 25.01 29.13
C ARG A 355 9.47 24.17 28.20
N GLN A 356 8.17 24.42 28.25
CA GLN A 356 7.23 23.81 27.33
C GLN A 356 7.48 24.33 25.90
N VAL A 357 7.50 23.42 24.94
CA VAL A 357 7.65 23.71 23.51
C VAL A 357 6.29 23.88 22.88
N SER A 358 5.38 22.94 23.16
CA SER A 358 4.00 22.94 22.68
C SER A 358 3.05 22.63 23.84
N GLY A 359 1.89 23.29 23.86
CA GLY A 359 0.80 22.98 24.80
C GLY A 359 -0.15 21.91 24.32
N VAL A 360 0.19 21.24 23.22
CA VAL A 360 -0.60 20.16 22.66
C VAL A 360 0.05 18.83 23.02
N TYR A 361 -0.79 17.87 23.43
CA TYR A 361 -0.39 16.49 23.67
C TYR A 361 0.33 15.96 22.43
N ALA A 362 1.44 15.26 22.56
CA ALA A 362 2.17 14.63 21.45
C ALA A 362 2.52 13.17 21.79
N GLU A 363 2.48 12.30 20.78
CA GLU A 363 2.89 10.89 20.91
C GLU A 363 4.25 10.62 20.29
N TYR A 364 4.55 11.32 19.19
CA TYR A 364 5.76 11.14 18.40
C TYR A 364 6.50 12.47 18.29
N LEU A 365 7.82 12.41 18.43
CA LEU A 365 8.71 13.56 18.41
C LEU A 365 10.04 13.15 17.80
N THR A 366 10.42 13.84 16.73
CA THR A 366 11.69 13.64 16.04
C THR A 366 12.35 14.99 15.84
N VAL A 367 13.65 15.09 16.13
CA VAL A 367 14.43 16.30 15.87
C VAL A 367 15.54 15.97 14.89
N VAL A 368 15.56 16.66 13.75
CA VAL A 368 16.52 16.43 12.67
C VAL A 368 16.88 17.77 12.04
N ASN A 369 18.17 18.03 11.79
CA ASN A 369 18.66 19.22 11.08
C ASN A 369 18.10 20.56 11.61
N GLY A 370 17.99 20.68 12.94
CA GLY A 370 17.48 21.89 13.60
C GLY A 370 15.97 22.10 13.48
N TRP A 371 15.23 21.08 13.05
CA TRP A 371 13.77 21.04 13.00
C TRP A 371 13.21 20.01 13.97
N VAL A 372 12.07 20.33 14.56
CA VAL A 372 11.31 19.52 15.51
C VAL A 372 10.01 19.14 14.83
N TYR A 373 9.77 17.85 14.67
CA TYR A 373 8.57 17.29 14.07
C TYR A 373 7.78 16.55 15.15
N TYR A 374 6.48 16.81 15.23
CA TYR A 374 5.62 16.12 16.19
C TYR A 374 4.17 16.03 15.70
N ILE A 375 3.48 14.98 16.11
CA ILE A 375 2.03 14.83 15.89
C ILE A 375 1.32 15.19 17.19
N PRO A 376 0.48 16.24 17.20
CA PRO A 376 -0.37 16.50 18.32
C PRO A 376 -1.51 15.49 18.36
N ASN A 377 -1.72 14.83 19.49
CA ASN A 377 -2.98 14.13 19.74
C ASN A 377 -4.00 15.16 20.22
N VAL A 378 -4.69 15.76 19.27
CA VAL A 378 -5.86 16.58 19.58
C VAL A 378 -7.02 15.61 19.75
N ASN A 379 -7.60 15.53 20.95
CA ASN A 379 -8.96 15.02 21.13
C ASN A 379 -9.94 16.02 20.48
N ASN A 380 -9.85 16.18 19.16
CA ASN A 380 -10.76 16.95 18.35
C ASN A 380 -11.95 16.05 18.00
N PRO A 381 -13.21 16.52 18.05
CA PRO A 381 -14.38 15.75 17.60
C PRO A 381 -14.28 15.11 16.21
N THR A 382 -13.39 15.59 15.32
CA THR A 382 -13.14 14.97 14.00
C THR A 382 -12.12 13.81 14.05
N GLY A 383 -11.30 13.72 15.11
CA GLY A 383 -10.21 12.76 15.21
C GLY A 383 -8.94 13.15 14.47
N ASP A 384 -8.87 14.38 13.92
CA ASP A 384 -7.79 14.74 13.00
C ASP A 384 -6.42 14.97 13.63
N THR A 385 -5.40 14.27 13.12
CA THR A 385 -4.00 14.42 13.52
C THR A 385 -3.13 14.89 12.35
N HIS A 386 -2.27 15.86 12.64
CA HIS A 386 -1.40 16.52 11.65
C HIS A 386 0.07 16.37 12.04
N ILE A 387 0.99 16.27 11.09
CA ILE A 387 2.41 16.41 11.38
C ILE A 387 2.75 17.90 11.38
N LEU A 388 3.16 18.43 12.53
CA LEU A 388 3.69 19.78 12.65
C LEU A 388 5.20 19.77 12.64
N ARG A 389 5.77 20.85 12.09
CA ARG A 389 7.21 21.12 12.15
C ARG A 389 7.48 22.52 12.66
N SER A 390 8.46 22.63 13.55
CA SER A 390 8.97 23.89 14.11
C SER A 390 10.49 23.91 14.12
N LYS A 391 11.15 25.07 13.96
CA LYS A 391 12.60 25.15 14.24
C LYS A 391 12.88 24.84 15.71
N THR A 392 14.09 24.38 16.05
CA THR A 392 14.50 24.11 17.45
C THR A 392 14.39 25.33 18.37
N ASN A 393 14.47 26.55 17.82
CA ASN A 393 14.22 27.81 18.53
C ASN A 393 12.72 28.14 18.73
N LEU A 394 11.82 27.29 18.20
CA LEU A 394 10.36 27.38 18.24
C LEU A 394 9.74 28.46 17.34
N THR A 395 10.49 28.89 16.33
CA THR A 395 9.98 29.73 15.24
C THR A 395 9.57 28.87 14.05
N ASN A 396 8.79 29.45 13.14
CA ASN A 396 8.34 28.82 11.89
C ASN A 396 7.57 27.50 12.11
N ASN A 397 6.27 27.63 12.41
CA ASN A 397 5.39 26.50 12.72
C ASN A 397 4.51 26.21 11.50
N ASP A 398 4.72 25.06 10.88
CA ASP A 398 4.02 24.63 9.68
C ASP A 398 3.30 23.30 9.94
N ILE A 399 2.16 23.10 9.30
CA ILE A 399 1.55 21.78 9.10
C ILE A 399 2.15 21.23 7.81
N ILE A 400 2.68 20.01 7.84
CA ILE A 400 3.28 19.35 6.66
C ILE A 400 2.30 18.37 6.03
N VAL A 401 1.61 17.59 6.87
CA VAL A 401 0.76 16.49 6.42
C VAL A 401 -0.46 16.39 7.30
N ASP A 402 -1.63 16.23 6.68
CA ASP A 402 -2.89 15.95 7.35
C ASP A 402 -3.16 14.43 7.44
N HIS A 403 -4.08 14.02 8.31
CA HIS A 403 -4.53 12.62 8.45
C HIS A 403 -3.41 11.59 8.65
N SER A 404 -2.45 11.92 9.52
CA SER A 404 -1.23 11.15 9.71
C SER A 404 -1.05 10.64 11.14
N ARG A 405 -0.48 9.45 11.28
CA ARG A 405 -0.18 8.75 12.54
C ARG A 405 1.26 8.24 12.52
N GLN A 406 1.97 8.40 13.63
CA GLN A 406 3.39 8.05 13.75
C GLN A 406 4.27 8.76 12.71
N LEU A 407 5.49 9.12 13.08
CA LEU A 407 6.39 9.78 12.14
C LEU A 407 7.84 9.40 12.38
N ILE A 408 8.59 9.33 11.31
CA ILE A 408 10.05 9.29 11.32
C ILE A 408 10.53 10.27 10.25
N VAL A 409 11.52 11.07 10.61
CA VAL A 409 12.24 11.91 9.64
C VAL A 409 13.66 11.39 9.57
N ALA A 410 14.11 11.06 8.37
CA ALA A 410 15.46 10.60 8.12
C ALA A 410 15.83 10.77 6.64
N ASN A 411 17.10 11.08 6.40
CA ASN A 411 17.70 11.25 5.08
C ASN A 411 16.97 12.27 4.19
N GLY A 412 16.40 13.32 4.79
CA GLY A 412 15.58 14.29 4.07
C GLY A 412 14.17 13.80 3.70
N TYR A 413 13.76 12.61 4.14
CA TYR A 413 12.41 12.09 3.96
C TYR A 413 11.59 12.19 5.25
N LEU A 414 10.29 12.45 5.09
CA LEU A 414 9.29 12.23 6.12
C LEU A 414 8.55 10.93 5.81
N ILE A 415 8.63 9.95 6.70
CA ILE A 415 7.90 8.70 6.64
C ILE A 415 6.83 8.74 7.71
N TYR A 416 5.58 8.48 7.34
CA TYR A 416 4.43 8.50 8.24
C TYR A 416 3.45 7.40 7.87
N LYS A 417 2.51 7.08 8.78
CA LYS A 417 1.35 6.27 8.44
C LYS A 417 0.14 7.15 8.21
N ASP A 418 -0.67 6.85 7.21
CA ASP A 418 -1.97 7.48 7.07
C ASP A 418 -3.00 6.85 8.04
N TYR A 419 -4.28 7.17 7.85
CA TYR A 419 -5.36 6.57 8.65
C TYR A 419 -5.65 5.11 8.34
N GLY A 420 -5.33 4.66 7.13
CA GLY A 420 -5.35 3.26 6.72
C GLY A 420 -4.24 2.43 7.37
N GLN A 421 -3.31 3.05 8.10
CA GLN A 421 -2.08 2.43 8.63
C GLN A 421 -1.03 2.13 7.56
N THR A 422 -1.21 2.67 6.35
CA THR A 422 -0.30 2.46 5.24
C THR A 422 0.85 3.46 5.34
N LEU A 423 2.07 2.98 5.12
CA LEU A 423 3.24 3.85 5.07
C LEU A 423 3.17 4.75 3.84
N ARG A 424 3.53 6.01 4.07
CA ARG A 424 3.67 7.06 3.07
C ARG A 424 5.01 7.72 3.26
N VAL A 425 5.63 8.14 2.17
CA VAL A 425 6.95 8.82 2.20
C VAL A 425 6.85 10.13 1.44
N ILE A 426 7.31 11.21 2.04
CA ILE A 426 7.41 12.53 1.41
C ILE A 426 8.89 12.91 1.37
N ASP A 427 9.34 13.41 0.22
CA ASP A 427 10.63 14.09 0.12
C ASP A 427 10.50 15.51 0.70
N LEU A 428 11.24 15.83 1.76
CA LEU A 428 11.17 17.16 2.37
C LEU A 428 11.88 18.25 1.55
N LEU A 429 12.53 17.88 0.45
CA LEU A 429 13.05 18.82 -0.55
C LEU A 429 12.02 19.11 -1.66
N ASP A 430 10.95 18.33 -1.77
CA ASP A 430 9.84 18.65 -2.66
C ASP A 430 9.07 19.86 -2.10
N ASP A 431 9.02 20.94 -2.88
CA ASP A 431 8.31 22.17 -2.52
C ASP A 431 6.81 21.93 -2.36
N GLU A 432 6.26 20.92 -3.06
CA GLU A 432 4.84 20.55 -2.99
C GLU A 432 4.55 19.48 -1.93
N LEU A 433 5.59 18.86 -1.36
CA LEU A 433 5.50 17.84 -0.31
C LEU A 433 4.56 16.68 -0.67
N ARG A 434 4.57 16.25 -1.93
CA ARG A 434 3.69 15.17 -2.39
C ARG A 434 4.20 13.82 -1.88
N PRO A 435 3.31 12.91 -1.44
CA PRO A 435 3.70 11.54 -1.13
C PRO A 435 4.23 10.81 -2.38
N ASP A 436 5.39 10.16 -2.23
CA ASP A 436 5.95 9.20 -3.19
C ASP A 436 5.21 7.86 -3.04
N SER A 437 4.01 7.78 -3.64
CA SER A 437 3.16 6.59 -3.61
C SER A 437 3.82 5.36 -4.23
N LEU A 438 4.81 5.54 -5.11
CA LEU A 438 5.54 4.45 -5.75
C LEU A 438 6.61 3.84 -4.82
N PHE A 439 7.09 4.58 -3.82
CA PHE A 439 8.09 4.05 -2.91
C PHE A 439 7.49 3.12 -1.85
N ALA A 440 6.48 3.60 -1.15
CA ALA A 440 5.86 2.86 -0.06
C ALA A 440 4.35 3.04 -0.12
N ASN A 441 3.66 1.91 -0.30
CA ASN A 441 2.22 1.78 -0.17
C ASN A 441 1.90 0.47 0.56
N VAL A 442 2.57 0.24 1.70
CA VAL A 442 2.47 -1.00 2.48
C VAL A 442 1.96 -0.72 3.88
N GLU A 443 1.03 -1.55 4.37
CA GLU A 443 0.64 -1.52 5.77
C GLU A 443 1.79 -2.01 6.66
N ALA A 444 2.20 -1.18 7.62
CA ALA A 444 3.27 -1.53 8.55
C ALA A 444 2.93 -1.20 10.00
N ARG A 445 3.27 -2.11 10.91
CA ARG A 445 3.13 -1.84 12.35
C ARG A 445 4.23 -0.90 12.83
N ASN A 446 5.47 -1.37 12.70
CA ASN A 446 6.69 -0.70 13.13
C ASN A 446 7.58 -0.45 11.92
N TYR A 447 8.30 0.67 11.92
CA TYR A 447 9.23 1.03 10.86
C TYR A 447 10.36 1.90 11.39
N ALA A 448 11.53 1.83 10.76
CA ALA A 448 12.70 2.63 11.10
C ALA A 448 13.61 2.81 9.88
N VAL A 449 14.39 3.89 9.86
CA VAL A 449 15.40 4.13 8.82
C VAL A 449 16.80 3.92 9.39
N SER A 450 17.64 3.20 8.65
CA SER A 450 19.06 3.00 8.97
C SER A 450 19.88 2.98 7.69
N GLY A 451 20.89 3.85 7.60
CA GLY A 451 21.58 4.12 6.33
C GLY A 451 20.58 4.55 5.26
N ASP A 452 20.73 4.03 4.04
CA ASP A 452 19.85 4.31 2.90
C ASP A 452 18.61 3.40 2.81
N TRP A 453 18.23 2.74 3.91
CA TRP A 453 17.16 1.73 3.92
C TRP A 453 16.05 2.06 4.92
N LEU A 454 14.81 1.92 4.47
CA LEU A 454 13.62 1.80 5.30
C LEU A 454 13.45 0.33 5.71
N TYR A 455 13.27 0.06 7.00
CA TYR A 455 12.94 -1.25 7.55
C TYR A 455 11.53 -1.19 8.11
N TYR A 456 10.73 -2.24 7.93
CA TYR A 456 9.36 -2.27 8.43
C TYR A 456 8.87 -3.69 8.72
N GLU A 457 7.91 -3.80 9.63
CA GLU A 457 7.13 -5.01 9.90
C GLU A 457 5.90 -5.04 9.00
N ASN A 458 5.91 -5.88 7.97
CA ASN A 458 4.87 -5.97 6.96
C ASN A 458 3.61 -6.64 7.53
N VAL A 459 2.49 -5.91 7.61
CA VAL A 459 1.23 -6.41 8.19
C VAL A 459 0.66 -7.58 7.40
N GLU A 460 0.73 -7.52 6.07
CA GLU A 460 0.18 -8.51 5.15
C GLU A 460 0.94 -9.84 5.22
N ASP A 461 2.25 -9.77 5.50
CA ASP A 461 3.11 -10.94 5.70
C ASP A 461 3.39 -11.20 7.19
N ASN A 462 2.31 -11.22 7.98
CA ASN A 462 2.31 -11.59 9.41
C ASN A 462 3.41 -10.90 10.25
N TYR A 463 3.63 -9.61 10.00
CA TYR A 463 4.61 -8.75 10.68
C TYR A 463 6.05 -9.28 10.61
N THR A 464 6.40 -9.96 9.53
CA THR A 464 7.80 -10.25 9.18
C THR A 464 8.53 -8.97 8.78
N ILE A 465 9.86 -8.97 8.90
CA ILE A 465 10.66 -7.76 8.67
C ILE A 465 11.13 -7.69 7.22
N TYR A 466 10.81 -6.58 6.57
CA TYR A 466 11.29 -6.22 5.25
C TYR A 466 12.21 -5.00 5.34
N ARG A 467 12.99 -4.78 4.27
CA ARG A 467 13.65 -3.50 4.04
C ARG A 467 13.52 -3.07 2.58
N LYS A 468 13.43 -1.76 2.35
CA LYS A 468 13.40 -1.13 1.04
C LYS A 468 14.43 -0.02 0.93
N ASN A 469 15.20 -0.01 -0.14
CA ASN A 469 16.25 0.99 -0.34
C ASN A 469 15.69 2.27 -0.97
N PHE A 470 15.96 3.42 -0.36
CA PHE A 470 15.45 4.71 -0.87
C PHE A 470 15.94 5.05 -2.29
N LYS A 471 17.12 4.57 -2.70
CA LYS A 471 17.74 4.89 -3.99
C LYS A 471 17.43 3.84 -5.06
N SER A 472 17.80 2.59 -4.81
CA SER A 472 17.63 1.49 -5.77
C SER A 472 16.21 0.96 -5.84
N ARG A 473 15.33 1.33 -4.90
CA ARG A 473 13.95 0.84 -4.76
C ARG A 473 13.81 -0.67 -4.52
N ILE A 474 14.93 -1.40 -4.48
CA ILE A 474 14.99 -2.82 -4.12
C ILE A 474 14.36 -3.05 -2.76
N GLU A 475 13.51 -4.06 -2.69
CA GLU A 475 12.82 -4.52 -1.49
C GLU A 475 13.20 -5.98 -1.19
N GLU A 476 13.45 -6.28 0.09
CA GLU A 476 13.94 -7.57 0.54
C GLU A 476 13.27 -7.99 1.85
N LYS A 477 12.76 -9.22 1.91
CA LYS A 477 12.38 -9.87 3.17
C LYS A 477 13.64 -10.31 3.91
N LEU A 478 13.73 -10.00 5.21
CA LEU A 478 14.91 -10.29 6.03
C LEU A 478 14.72 -11.53 6.92
N VAL A 479 13.52 -11.76 7.46
CA VAL A 479 13.23 -12.90 8.33
C VAL A 479 11.83 -13.44 8.09
N ASP A 480 11.66 -14.75 8.25
CA ASP A 480 10.35 -15.41 8.16
C ASP A 480 9.56 -15.43 9.47
N GLN A 481 10.17 -14.96 10.56
CA GLN A 481 9.55 -15.00 11.88
C GLN A 481 8.75 -13.73 12.17
N HIS A 482 7.62 -13.88 12.85
CA HIS A 482 6.81 -12.75 13.31
C HIS A 482 7.63 -11.86 14.27
N SER A 483 7.79 -10.59 13.89
CA SER A 483 8.43 -9.57 14.74
C SER A 483 7.40 -8.72 15.50
N ASP A 484 7.73 -8.42 16.77
CA ASP A 484 7.01 -7.42 17.58
C ASP A 484 8.00 -6.42 18.17
N SER A 485 8.51 -5.54 17.31
CA SER A 485 9.59 -4.57 17.52
C SER A 485 10.99 -5.06 17.16
N PHE A 486 11.75 -4.16 16.54
CA PHE A 486 13.13 -4.34 16.12
C PHE A 486 13.99 -3.09 16.34
N ASN A 487 15.30 -3.19 16.15
CA ASN A 487 16.23 -2.05 16.03
C ASN A 487 17.46 -2.48 15.21
N ILE A 488 18.14 -1.52 14.56
CA ILE A 488 19.22 -1.80 13.60
C ILE A 488 20.53 -1.20 14.11
N ALA A 489 21.62 -1.97 14.02
CA ALA A 489 22.98 -1.49 14.23
C ALA A 489 23.93 -2.10 13.18
N GLY A 490 24.33 -1.27 12.20
CA GLY A 490 25.09 -1.75 11.04
C GLY A 490 24.31 -2.84 10.30
N ASP A 491 24.96 -3.98 10.04
CA ASP A 491 24.36 -5.12 9.35
C ASP A 491 23.50 -6.02 10.26
N ASN A 492 23.25 -5.62 11.51
CA ASN A 492 22.49 -6.42 12.47
C ASN A 492 21.10 -5.82 12.71
N VAL A 493 20.08 -6.65 12.54
CA VAL A 493 18.70 -6.39 12.95
C VAL A 493 18.44 -7.18 14.24
N PHE A 494 18.22 -6.47 15.34
CA PHE A 494 17.82 -7.04 16.61
C PHE A 494 16.31 -6.99 16.71
N TYR A 495 15.63 -8.11 16.91
CA TYR A 495 14.18 -8.14 16.89
C TYR A 495 13.58 -9.09 17.92
N ARG A 496 12.33 -8.82 18.30
CA ARG A 496 11.55 -9.67 19.19
C ARG A 496 10.82 -10.71 18.36
N ASN A 497 11.24 -11.96 18.48
CA ASN A 497 10.63 -13.07 17.76
C ASN A 497 9.40 -13.58 18.52
N MET A 498 8.21 -13.32 17.98
CA MET A 498 6.94 -13.72 18.58
C MET A 498 6.61 -15.20 18.38
N ASP A 499 7.21 -15.85 17.39
CA ASP A 499 7.10 -17.31 17.22
C ASP A 499 7.84 -18.06 18.34
N ASP A 500 8.68 -17.33 19.08
CA ASP A 500 9.44 -17.83 20.22
C ASP A 500 9.25 -16.93 21.46
N ASP A 501 7.98 -16.61 21.75
CA ASP A 501 7.53 -15.97 23.00
C ASP A 501 8.17 -14.58 23.24
N GLY A 502 8.45 -13.83 22.18
CA GLY A 502 9.02 -12.48 22.25
C GLY A 502 10.50 -12.44 22.66
N ARG A 503 11.22 -13.56 22.53
CA ARG A 503 12.66 -13.64 22.78
C ARG A 503 13.45 -12.82 21.77
N LEU A 504 14.63 -12.37 22.20
CA LEU A 504 15.49 -11.54 21.38
C LEU A 504 16.30 -12.37 20.39
N TYR A 505 16.20 -12.00 19.12
CA TYR A 505 16.96 -12.55 18.01
C TYR A 505 17.82 -11.45 17.38
N ARG A 506 18.92 -11.86 16.76
CA ARG A 506 19.76 -11.04 15.90
C ARG A 506 19.87 -11.69 14.54
N TYR A 507 19.37 -11.01 13.53
CA TYR A 507 19.58 -11.32 12.13
C TYR A 507 20.73 -10.48 11.58
N ASN A 508 21.73 -11.13 10.98
CA ASN A 508 22.82 -10.45 10.28
C ASN A 508 22.58 -10.49 8.77
N ILE A 509 22.42 -9.31 8.17
CA ILE A 509 22.04 -9.13 6.77
C ILE A 509 23.11 -9.69 5.82
N THR A 510 24.39 -9.43 6.10
CA THR A 510 25.49 -9.82 5.19
C THR A 510 25.73 -11.32 5.18
N SER A 511 25.66 -11.98 6.33
CA SER A 511 25.90 -13.41 6.44
C SER A 511 24.63 -14.26 6.37
N ASP A 512 23.46 -13.63 6.28
CA ASP A 512 22.14 -14.26 6.37
C ASP A 512 21.97 -15.15 7.63
N ALA A 513 22.59 -14.71 8.73
CA ALA A 513 22.63 -15.51 9.95
C ALA A 513 21.58 -15.01 10.95
N ASN A 514 20.60 -15.86 11.26
CA ASN A 514 19.60 -15.57 12.29
C ASN A 514 19.88 -16.35 13.58
N GLN A 515 20.06 -15.64 14.70
CA GLN A 515 20.48 -16.23 15.97
C GLN A 515 19.64 -15.73 17.15
N LYS A 516 19.12 -16.65 17.96
CA LYS A 516 18.62 -16.32 19.30
C LYS A 516 19.78 -15.82 20.17
N ILE A 517 19.57 -14.70 20.86
CA ILE A 517 20.57 -14.10 21.76
C ILE A 517 20.05 -13.85 23.19
N SER A 518 18.76 -14.11 23.46
CA SER A 518 18.20 -14.14 24.81
C SER A 518 17.27 -15.34 25.01
N GLU A 519 17.36 -15.99 26.17
CA GLU A 519 16.43 -17.05 26.59
C GLU A 519 15.16 -16.50 27.25
N THR A 520 15.15 -15.21 27.57
CA THR A 520 14.03 -14.50 28.18
C THR A 520 13.44 -13.51 27.19
N ALA A 521 12.12 -13.36 27.22
CA ALA A 521 11.39 -12.38 26.42
C ALA A 521 11.83 -10.95 26.77
N VAL A 522 11.92 -10.07 25.78
CA VAL A 522 12.44 -8.70 25.96
C VAL A 522 11.44 -7.66 25.49
N HIS A 523 11.68 -6.38 25.80
CA HIS A 523 10.98 -5.22 25.25
C HIS A 523 11.94 -4.03 25.09
N LYS A 524 11.51 -3.01 24.33
CA LYS A 524 12.15 -1.67 24.23
C LYS A 524 13.61 -1.73 23.79
N LEU A 525 13.84 -2.17 22.56
CA LEU A 525 15.17 -2.33 21.98
C LEU A 525 15.77 -0.97 21.63
N HIS A 526 16.87 -0.59 22.27
CA HIS A 526 17.59 0.66 22.01
C HIS A 526 19.05 0.39 21.68
N VAL A 527 19.51 0.92 20.55
CA VAL A 527 20.92 0.88 20.18
C VAL A 527 21.56 2.19 20.58
N VAL A 528 22.62 2.11 21.38
CA VAL A 528 23.41 3.25 21.82
C VAL A 528 24.88 2.86 21.69
N GLU A 529 25.60 3.54 20.78
CA GLU A 529 26.98 3.22 20.45
C GLU A 529 27.13 1.71 20.11
N ASN A 530 27.98 1.00 20.87
CA ASN A 530 28.27 -0.42 20.66
C ASN A 530 27.42 -1.36 21.53
N TYR A 531 26.30 -0.88 22.08
CA TYR A 531 25.44 -1.63 22.99
C TYR A 531 23.98 -1.62 22.53
N LEU A 532 23.33 -2.76 22.73
CA LEU A 532 21.89 -2.90 22.70
C LEU A 532 21.38 -2.89 24.14
N TYR A 533 20.45 -1.98 24.44
CA TYR A 533 19.71 -1.87 25.69
C TYR A 533 18.29 -2.39 25.50
N PHE A 534 17.75 -3.07 26.50
CA PHE A 534 16.41 -3.66 26.46
C PHE A 534 15.92 -3.95 27.89
N THR A 535 14.64 -4.23 28.05
CA THR A 535 14.06 -4.66 29.33
C THR A 535 13.63 -6.11 29.25
N LEU A 536 13.82 -6.89 30.31
CA LEU A 536 13.33 -8.27 30.41
C LEU A 536 11.88 -8.32 30.90
N LEU A 537 11.07 -9.23 30.33
CA LEU A 537 9.65 -9.43 30.66
C LEU A 537 9.38 -10.24 31.94
N GLU A 538 10.42 -10.65 32.67
CA GLU A 538 10.28 -11.43 33.91
C GLU A 538 9.89 -10.59 35.14
N ASN A 539 10.06 -9.25 35.06
CA ASN A 539 9.93 -8.37 36.22
C ASN A 539 8.67 -7.48 36.15
N TYR A 540 7.95 -7.38 37.28
CA TYR A 540 6.80 -6.47 37.44
C TYR A 540 7.18 -4.98 37.31
N GLU A 541 8.44 -4.63 37.57
CA GLU A 541 9.02 -3.33 37.23
C GLU A 541 10.12 -3.55 36.18
N PRO A 542 10.03 -2.93 34.99
CA PRO A 542 10.98 -3.20 33.91
C PRO A 542 12.36 -2.64 34.29
N GLU A 543 13.29 -3.55 34.57
CA GLU A 543 14.71 -3.25 34.72
C GLU A 543 15.39 -3.22 33.35
N TRP A 544 16.37 -2.34 33.19
CA TRP A 544 17.14 -2.22 31.96
C TRP A 544 18.34 -3.15 32.00
N TYR A 545 18.56 -3.83 30.89
CA TYR A 545 19.71 -4.68 30.63
C TYR A 545 20.40 -4.18 29.37
N ARG A 546 21.67 -4.54 29.22
CA ARG A 546 22.41 -4.27 27.99
C ARG A 546 23.32 -5.43 27.61
N MET A 547 23.68 -5.46 26.33
CA MET A 547 24.72 -6.34 25.80
C MET A 547 25.49 -5.64 24.69
N LYS A 548 26.68 -6.13 24.37
CA LYS A 548 27.37 -5.69 23.16
C LYS A 548 26.62 -6.17 21.92
N LEU A 549 26.74 -5.43 20.81
CA LEU A 549 26.08 -5.78 19.54
C LEU A 549 26.51 -7.14 18.96
N ASP A 550 27.64 -7.69 19.42
CA ASP A 550 28.06 -9.04 19.07
C ASP A 550 27.20 -10.15 19.71
N GLY A 551 26.26 -9.79 20.60
CA GLY A 551 25.29 -10.70 21.22
C GLY A 551 25.83 -11.45 22.44
N HIS A 552 27.04 -11.14 22.92
CA HIS A 552 27.64 -11.83 24.06
C HIS A 552 27.43 -11.07 25.36
N TYR A 553 27.03 -11.81 26.40
CA TYR A 553 26.91 -11.39 27.80
C TYR A 553 25.87 -10.27 28.06
N ILE A 554 24.75 -10.68 28.66
CA ILE A 554 23.72 -9.76 29.19
C ILE A 554 24.13 -9.31 30.58
N GLU A 555 24.12 -8.01 30.82
CA GLU A 555 24.33 -7.40 32.14
C GLU A 555 23.22 -6.40 32.46
N GLU A 556 22.96 -6.16 33.75
CA GLU A 556 22.09 -5.08 34.18
C GLU A 556 22.70 -3.74 33.75
N ALA A 557 21.89 -2.85 33.20
CA ALA A 557 22.35 -1.51 32.89
C ALA A 557 22.42 -0.73 34.21
N ASP A 558 23.62 -0.27 34.58
CA ASP A 558 23.88 0.47 35.82
C ASP A 558 23.25 1.89 35.79
N PHE A 559 21.92 1.99 35.75
CA PHE A 559 21.17 3.24 35.92
C PHE A 559 19.71 3.13 36.40
#